data_AF-B1ZMV7-F1
#
_entry.id   AF-B1ZMV7-F1
#
_cell.length_a   1.000
_cell.length_b   1.000
_cell.length_c   1.000
_cell.angle_alpha   90.00
_cell.angle_beta   90.00
_cell.angle_gamma   90.00
#
_symmetry.space_group_name_H-M   'P 1'
#
loop_
_entity.id
_entity.type
_entity.pdbx_description
1 polymer ?
#
loop_
_entity_poly.entity_id
_entity_poly.type
_entity_poly.pdbx_seq_one_letter_code
_entity_poly.pdbx_strand_id
1 'polypeptide(L)'
;MKQRLLIAVLTVIVLGAGYGAGVWTERNSCKIPKPPQLLGELSPEKKTGAAPAKSPAPNPAHLAAEIERLRPQVEHFRARMLEIDREMDQDILTILDPRQRETFQGIIKKYADLREKEDAALNAPTPLTSEEIIRLQQKPLYKMLAIVVVPMRLEWNTKDLNLTPEQQAQLRTILEQRRTKFLELVDSSPPPSLTLSQLAPIAQRLVSEKEAEKQKK
;
A
#
# COMPACT_ATOMS: atom_id res chain seq x y z
N MET A 1 0.59 -59.29 24.53
CA MET A 1 1.19 -58.01 25.01
C MET A 1 2.58 -57.75 24.43
N LYS A 2 3.50 -58.74 24.44
CA LYS A 2 4.88 -58.60 23.94
C LYS A 2 5.00 -58.08 22.49
N GLN A 3 4.12 -58.52 21.60
CA GLN A 3 4.15 -58.13 20.17
C GLN A 3 3.73 -56.68 19.93
N ARG A 4 2.76 -56.15 20.70
CA ARG A 4 2.33 -54.74 20.61
C ARG A 4 3.39 -53.80 21.20
N LEU A 5 4.08 -54.23 22.26
CA LEU A 5 5.22 -53.50 22.81
C LEU A 5 6.38 -53.44 21.82
N LEU A 6 6.67 -54.55 21.14
CA LEU A 6 7.74 -54.63 20.15
C LEU A 6 7.46 -53.72 18.94
N ILE A 7 6.21 -53.67 18.47
CA ILE A 7 5.79 -52.74 17.41
C ILE A 7 5.97 -51.30 17.87
N ALA A 8 5.50 -50.93 19.07
CA ALA A 8 5.61 -49.57 19.59
C ALA A 8 7.07 -49.09 19.75
N VAL A 9 7.96 -49.97 20.22
CA VAL A 9 9.39 -49.66 20.32
C VAL A 9 10.01 -49.46 18.94
N LEU A 10 9.63 -50.30 17.97
CA LEU A 10 10.17 -50.21 16.62
C LEU A 10 9.73 -48.92 15.90
N THR A 11 8.49 -48.45 16.11
CA THR A 11 8.04 -47.15 15.57
C THR A 11 8.82 -45.99 16.15
N VAL A 12 9.09 -45.99 17.46
CA VAL A 12 9.88 -44.92 18.10
C VAL A 12 11.30 -44.90 17.57
N ILE A 13 11.90 -46.07 17.32
CA ILE A 13 13.25 -46.16 16.75
C ILE A 13 13.29 -45.62 15.32
N VAL A 14 12.32 -45.98 14.47
CA VAL A 14 12.25 -45.51 13.08
C VAL A 14 12.02 -44.00 13.01
N LEU A 15 11.09 -43.47 13.82
CA LEU A 15 10.86 -42.03 13.94
C LEU A 15 12.09 -41.28 14.49
N GLY A 16 12.75 -41.84 15.50
CA GLY A 16 13.97 -41.27 16.08
C GLY A 16 15.14 -41.23 15.09
N ALA A 17 15.32 -42.29 14.30
CA ALA A 17 16.33 -42.33 13.25
C ALA A 17 16.05 -41.31 12.13
N GLY A 18 14.79 -41.16 11.71
CA GLY A 18 14.39 -40.15 10.73
C GLY A 18 14.60 -38.72 11.24
N TYR A 19 14.25 -38.44 12.49
CA TYR A 19 14.46 -37.14 13.12
C TYR A 19 15.96 -36.82 13.28
N GLY A 20 16.77 -37.78 13.72
CA GLY A 20 18.22 -37.63 13.85
C GLY A 20 18.91 -37.35 12.52
N ALA A 21 18.52 -38.05 11.45
CA ALA A 21 19.03 -37.79 10.10
C ALA A 21 18.63 -36.40 9.59
N GLY A 22 17.40 -35.96 9.87
CA GLY A 22 16.93 -34.60 9.55
C GLY A 22 17.75 -33.51 10.26
N VAL A 23 17.95 -33.64 11.57
CA VAL A 23 18.75 -32.66 12.34
C VAL A 23 20.23 -32.66 11.91
N TRP A 24 20.79 -33.82 11.55
CA TRP A 24 22.17 -33.90 11.08
C TRP A 24 22.35 -33.28 9.68
N THR A 25 21.38 -33.48 8.79
CA THR A 25 21.38 -32.85 7.47
C THR A 25 21.16 -31.35 7.56
N GLU A 26 20.32 -30.84 8.45
CA GLU A 26 20.20 -29.39 8.71
C GLU A 26 21.49 -28.78 9.27
N ARG A 27 22.18 -29.48 10.19
CA ARG A 27 23.46 -29.03 10.77
C ARG A 27 24.61 -28.98 9.76
N ASN A 28 24.63 -29.91 8.80
CA ASN A 28 25.68 -30.01 7.78
C ASN A 28 25.28 -29.46 6.40
N SER A 29 24.07 -28.90 6.27
CA SER A 29 23.65 -28.25 5.03
C SER A 29 24.52 -27.03 4.78
N CYS A 30 25.15 -27.00 3.61
CA CYS A 30 25.80 -25.82 3.08
C CYS A 30 24.81 -24.66 3.19
N LYS A 31 25.21 -23.54 3.82
CA LYS A 31 24.40 -22.32 3.90
C LYS A 31 24.15 -21.83 2.47
N ILE A 32 23.08 -22.32 1.84
CA ILE A 32 22.56 -21.74 0.61
C ILE A 32 22.21 -20.31 1.02
N PRO A 33 22.84 -19.29 0.41
CA PRO A 33 22.48 -17.92 0.70
C PRO A 33 20.99 -17.79 0.43
N LYS A 34 20.26 -17.19 1.38
CA LYS A 34 18.84 -16.92 1.19
C LYS A 34 18.69 -16.27 -0.19
N PRO A 35 17.73 -16.69 -1.02
CA PRO A 35 17.49 -16.03 -2.30
C PRO A 35 17.34 -14.53 -2.03
N PRO A 36 17.93 -13.66 -2.86
CA PRO A 36 17.82 -12.24 -2.66
C PRO A 36 16.34 -11.88 -2.54
N GLN A 37 15.97 -11.31 -1.40
CA GLN A 37 14.60 -10.86 -1.19
C GLN A 37 14.36 -9.73 -2.20
N LEU A 38 13.39 -9.92 -3.10
CA LEU A 38 12.78 -8.80 -3.80
C LEU A 38 12.37 -7.77 -2.72
N LEU A 39 12.98 -6.58 -2.75
CA LEU A 39 12.82 -5.50 -1.77
C LEU A 39 13.59 -5.63 -0.43
N GLY A 40 14.61 -6.49 -0.34
CA GLY A 40 15.50 -6.55 0.84
C GLY A 40 16.20 -5.22 1.13
N GLU A 41 16.46 -4.44 0.08
CA GLU A 41 17.01 -3.07 0.12
C GLU A 41 16.07 -2.06 0.85
N LEU A 42 14.75 -2.32 0.83
CA LEU A 42 13.73 -1.48 1.45
C LEU A 42 13.34 -1.97 2.85
N SER A 43 13.83 -3.14 3.25
CA SER A 43 13.65 -3.63 4.60
C SER A 43 14.58 -2.85 5.52
N PRO A 44 14.08 -2.27 6.62
CA PRO A 44 14.93 -1.56 7.55
C PRO A 44 15.94 -2.56 8.13
N GLU A 45 17.18 -2.43 7.70
CA GLU A 45 18.32 -3.04 8.36
C GLU A 45 18.20 -2.67 9.84
N LYS A 46 18.16 -3.68 10.72
CA LYS A 46 18.00 -3.48 12.16
C LYS A 46 19.29 -2.88 12.72
N LYS A 47 19.57 -1.60 12.39
CA LYS A 47 20.65 -0.81 12.95
C LYS A 47 20.31 -0.55 14.40
N THR A 48 20.90 -1.34 15.28
CA THR A 48 21.01 -1.04 16.70
C THR A 48 21.75 0.28 16.86
N GLY A 49 21.07 1.31 17.37
CA GLY A 49 21.73 2.52 17.87
C GLY A 49 21.53 3.79 17.04
N ALA A 50 20.28 4.22 16.86
CA ALA A 50 19.93 5.64 16.82
C ALA A 50 18.45 5.74 17.16
N ALA A 51 18.09 6.52 18.19
CA ALA A 51 16.70 6.93 18.33
C ALA A 51 16.30 7.62 17.01
N PRO A 52 15.15 7.30 16.41
CA PRO A 52 14.74 7.95 15.18
C PRO A 52 14.74 9.45 15.42
N ALA A 53 15.44 10.21 14.58
CA ALA A 53 15.37 11.66 14.61
C ALA A 53 13.89 12.03 14.55
N LYS A 54 13.37 12.66 15.61
CA LYS A 54 11.98 13.13 15.63
C LYS A 54 11.86 14.12 14.48
N SER A 55 11.14 13.73 13.43
CA SER A 55 10.78 14.65 12.36
C SER A 55 10.17 15.90 13.00
N PRO A 56 10.57 17.11 12.57
CA PRO A 56 9.98 18.33 13.12
C PRO A 56 8.46 18.26 13.01
N ALA A 57 7.76 18.67 14.07
CA ALA A 57 6.31 18.63 14.12
C ALA A 57 5.74 19.43 12.92
N PRO A 58 4.68 18.93 12.25
CA PRO A 58 4.04 19.67 11.16
C PRO A 58 3.56 21.02 11.67
N ASN A 59 3.73 22.08 10.87
CA ASN A 59 3.16 23.39 11.17
C ASN A 59 1.78 23.50 10.48
N PRO A 60 0.66 23.37 11.23
CA PRO A 60 -0.68 23.30 10.62
C PRO A 60 -1.06 24.61 9.89
N ALA A 61 -0.65 25.76 10.43
CA ALA A 61 -0.93 27.06 9.83
C ALA A 61 -0.19 27.25 8.49
N HIS A 62 1.07 26.81 8.41
CA HIS A 62 1.81 26.82 7.15
C HIS A 62 1.16 25.89 6.12
N LEU A 63 0.75 24.68 6.53
CA LEU A 63 0.08 23.72 5.65
C LEU A 63 -1.26 24.25 5.14
N ALA A 64 -2.07 24.87 6.00
CA ALA A 64 -3.32 25.49 5.60
C ALA A 64 -3.07 26.59 4.54
N ALA A 65 -2.12 27.50 4.80
CA ALA A 65 -1.78 28.56 3.85
C ALA A 65 -1.24 28.00 2.52
N GLU A 66 -0.44 26.94 2.55
CA GLU A 66 0.09 26.30 1.35
C GLU A 66 -1.00 25.59 0.55
N ILE A 67 -1.97 24.95 1.22
CA ILE A 67 -3.16 24.36 0.59
C ILE A 67 -4.01 25.43 -0.05
N GLU A 68 -4.29 26.56 0.63
CA GLU A 68 -5.05 27.68 0.05
C GLU A 68 -4.38 28.19 -1.23
N ARG A 69 -3.06 28.37 -1.19
CA ARG A 69 -2.25 28.84 -2.32
C ARG A 69 -2.26 27.86 -3.49
N LEU A 70 -2.18 26.56 -3.20
CA LEU A 70 -2.06 25.51 -4.22
C LEU A 70 -3.39 24.81 -4.54
N ARG A 71 -4.51 25.27 -3.97
CA ARG A 71 -5.83 24.66 -4.14
C ARG A 71 -6.15 24.31 -5.59
N PRO A 72 -6.05 25.22 -6.58
CA PRO A 72 -6.39 24.88 -7.96
C PRO A 72 -5.51 23.77 -8.53
N GLN A 73 -4.21 23.74 -8.21
CA GLN A 73 -3.31 22.68 -8.68
C GLN A 73 -3.60 21.34 -7.97
N VAL A 74 -3.91 21.38 -6.67
CA VAL A 74 -4.27 20.17 -5.91
C VAL A 74 -5.58 19.57 -6.41
N GLU A 75 -6.60 20.40 -6.63
CA GLU A 75 -7.90 19.99 -7.19
C GLU A 75 -7.73 19.38 -8.58
N HIS A 76 -6.96 20.05 -9.45
CA HIS A 76 -6.65 19.56 -10.79
C HIS A 76 -5.92 18.20 -10.72
N PHE A 77 -4.89 18.09 -9.89
CA PHE A 77 -4.16 16.83 -9.69
C PHE A 77 -5.11 15.71 -9.22
N ARG A 78 -5.96 15.97 -8.23
CA ARG A 78 -6.95 15.00 -7.74
C ARG A 78 -7.93 14.57 -8.83
N ALA A 79 -8.46 15.51 -9.62
CA ALA A 79 -9.39 15.22 -10.69
C ALA A 79 -8.74 14.35 -11.78
N ARG A 80 -7.53 14.70 -12.23
CA ARG A 80 -6.77 13.91 -13.21
C ARG A 80 -6.41 12.53 -12.69
N MET A 81 -6.06 12.40 -11.41
CA MET A 81 -5.82 11.09 -10.79
C MET A 81 -7.07 10.19 -10.83
N LEU A 82 -8.26 10.74 -10.53
CA LEU A 82 -9.51 9.99 -10.59
C LEU A 82 -9.86 9.55 -12.02
N GLU A 83 -9.56 10.39 -13.00
CA GLU A 83 -9.75 10.08 -14.41
C GLU A 83 -8.81 8.96 -14.88
N ILE A 84 -7.52 9.04 -14.56
CA ILE A 84 -6.53 7.99 -14.84
C ILE A 84 -6.96 6.64 -14.23
N ASP A 85 -7.48 6.65 -13.00
CA ASP A 85 -7.98 5.43 -12.34
C ASP A 85 -9.23 4.87 -13.05
N ARG A 86 -10.17 5.73 -13.46
CA ARG A 86 -11.40 5.30 -14.17
C ARG A 86 -11.10 4.75 -15.55
N GLU A 87 -10.22 5.38 -16.31
CA GLU A 87 -9.78 4.90 -17.62
C GLU A 87 -9.14 3.50 -17.49
N MET A 88 -8.23 3.32 -16.52
CA MET A 88 -7.65 2.01 -16.25
C MET A 88 -8.73 0.96 -15.91
N ASP A 89 -9.68 1.27 -15.02
CA ASP A 89 -10.73 0.33 -14.66
C ASP A 89 -11.59 -0.06 -15.88
N GLN A 90 -11.89 0.89 -16.77
CA GLN A 90 -12.59 0.63 -18.03
C GLN A 90 -11.78 -0.26 -18.97
N ASP A 91 -10.49 0.03 -19.16
CA ASP A 91 -9.60 -0.76 -20.01
C ASP A 91 -9.46 -2.20 -19.48
N ILE A 92 -9.34 -2.37 -18.15
CA ILE A 92 -9.30 -3.69 -17.53
C ILE A 92 -10.60 -4.46 -17.82
N LEU A 93 -11.77 -3.84 -17.70
CA LEU A 93 -13.04 -4.52 -17.99
C LEU A 93 -13.13 -5.07 -19.42
N THR A 94 -12.41 -4.48 -20.38
CA THR A 94 -12.40 -4.96 -21.78
C THR A 94 -11.71 -6.33 -21.95
N ILE A 95 -10.70 -6.61 -21.13
CA ILE A 95 -9.88 -7.84 -21.23
C ILE A 95 -10.40 -8.99 -20.38
N LEU A 96 -11.34 -8.72 -19.47
CA LEU A 96 -11.91 -9.70 -18.55
C LEU A 96 -13.10 -10.44 -19.15
N ASP A 97 -13.24 -11.72 -18.79
CA ASP A 97 -14.44 -12.50 -19.04
C ASP A 97 -15.60 -12.09 -18.10
N PRO A 98 -16.85 -12.52 -18.34
CA PRO A 98 -18.00 -12.11 -17.52
C PRO A 98 -17.86 -12.42 -16.02
N ARG A 99 -17.26 -13.56 -15.64
CA ARG A 99 -17.08 -13.96 -14.23
C ARG A 99 -16.00 -13.13 -13.56
N GLN A 100 -14.91 -12.86 -14.27
CA GLN A 100 -13.85 -11.98 -13.82
C GLN A 100 -14.34 -10.55 -13.66
N ARG A 101 -15.20 -10.06 -14.56
CA ARG A 101 -15.81 -8.71 -14.48
C ARG A 101 -16.61 -8.52 -13.19
N GLU A 102 -17.42 -9.51 -12.80
CA GLU A 102 -18.19 -9.44 -11.55
C GLU A 102 -17.27 -9.32 -10.33
N THR A 103 -16.23 -10.16 -10.28
CA THR A 103 -15.21 -10.10 -9.22
C THR A 103 -14.52 -8.73 -9.19
N PHE A 104 -14.11 -8.23 -10.36
CA PHE A 104 -13.41 -6.96 -10.48
C PHE A 104 -14.30 -5.76 -10.10
N GLN A 105 -15.57 -5.75 -10.50
CA GLN A 105 -16.54 -4.75 -10.07
C GLN A 105 -16.77 -4.78 -8.55
N GLY A 106 -16.78 -5.97 -7.94
CA GLY A 106 -16.81 -6.12 -6.49
C GLY A 106 -15.59 -5.49 -5.81
N ILE A 107 -14.40 -5.66 -6.40
CA ILE A 107 -13.15 -5.02 -5.94
C ILE A 107 -13.25 -3.48 -6.06
N ILE A 108 -13.67 -2.97 -7.22
CA ILE A 108 -13.87 -1.52 -7.45
C ILE A 108 -14.82 -0.95 -6.39
N LYS A 109 -15.98 -1.59 -6.21
CA LYS A 109 -16.98 -1.17 -5.22
C LYS A 109 -16.41 -1.16 -3.80
N LYS A 110 -15.71 -2.22 -3.40
CA LYS A 110 -15.08 -2.31 -2.08
C LYS A 110 -14.12 -1.14 -1.84
N TYR A 111 -13.30 -0.77 -2.83
CA TYR A 111 -12.40 0.38 -2.69
C TYR A 111 -13.13 1.72 -2.72
N ALA A 112 -14.22 1.85 -3.46
CA ALA A 112 -15.09 3.03 -3.42
C ALA A 112 -15.71 3.20 -2.03
N ASP A 113 -16.27 2.13 -1.44
CA ASP A 113 -16.86 2.15 -0.10
C ASP A 113 -15.82 2.49 0.97
N LEU A 114 -14.59 1.96 0.85
CA LEU A 114 -13.49 2.31 1.75
C LEU A 114 -13.12 3.79 1.63
N ARG A 115 -13.09 4.34 0.40
CA ARG A 115 -12.82 5.77 0.18
C ARG A 115 -13.91 6.64 0.78
N GLU A 116 -15.18 6.29 0.60
CA GLU A 116 -16.30 7.03 1.18
C GLU A 116 -16.24 7.03 2.72
N LYS A 117 -15.90 5.88 3.33
CA LYS A 117 -15.68 5.80 4.78
C LYS A 117 -14.51 6.65 5.25
N GLU A 118 -13.41 6.65 4.50
CA GLU A 118 -12.27 7.53 4.77
C GLU A 118 -12.69 8.99 4.68
N ASP A 119 -13.35 9.41 3.61
CA ASP A 119 -13.83 10.78 3.41
C ASP A 119 -14.81 11.20 4.52
N ALA A 120 -15.70 10.31 4.95
CA ALA A 120 -16.60 10.55 6.08
C ALA A 120 -15.84 10.76 7.41
N ALA A 121 -14.82 9.94 7.69
CA ALA A 121 -13.96 10.11 8.87
C ALA A 121 -13.12 11.40 8.80
N LEU A 122 -12.74 11.78 7.58
CA LEU A 122 -12.00 13.01 7.30
C LEU A 122 -12.89 14.27 7.43
N ASN A 123 -14.21 14.16 7.29
CA ASN A 123 -15.16 15.25 7.50
C ASN A 123 -15.61 15.43 8.97
N ALA A 124 -15.00 14.73 9.92
CA ALA A 124 -15.28 14.92 11.34
C ALA A 124 -14.95 16.35 11.81
N PRO A 125 -15.70 16.93 12.76
CA PRO A 125 -15.51 18.32 13.22
C PRO A 125 -14.28 18.52 14.11
N THR A 126 -13.53 17.46 14.43
CA THR A 126 -12.38 17.52 15.34
C THR A 126 -11.12 18.01 14.63
N PRO A 127 -10.30 18.88 15.23
CA PRO A 127 -8.99 19.23 14.67
C PRO A 127 -8.09 17.99 14.49
N LEU A 128 -7.19 18.03 13.50
CA LEU A 128 -6.24 16.93 13.25
C LEU A 128 -5.09 16.96 14.25
N THR A 129 -4.67 15.78 14.74
CA THR A 129 -3.43 15.69 15.53
C THR A 129 -2.19 15.77 14.64
N SER A 130 -1.02 16.06 15.23
CA SER A 130 0.25 16.09 14.51
C SER A 130 0.56 14.75 13.82
N GLU A 131 0.27 13.63 14.48
CA GLU A 131 0.44 12.27 13.94
C GLU A 131 -0.49 12.01 12.76
N GLU A 132 -1.73 12.49 12.84
CA GLU A 132 -2.70 12.38 11.75
C GLU A 132 -2.26 13.18 10.52
N ILE A 133 -1.73 14.38 10.72
CA ILE A 133 -1.18 15.21 9.64
C ILE A 133 -0.01 14.48 8.96
N ILE A 134 0.96 13.97 9.72
CA ILE A 134 2.10 13.21 9.16
C ILE A 134 1.61 12.00 8.38
N ARG A 135 0.68 11.23 8.95
CA ARG A 135 0.10 10.05 8.30
C ARG A 135 -0.57 10.41 6.97
N LEU A 136 -1.33 11.50 6.94
CA LEU A 136 -2.04 11.95 5.74
C LEU A 136 -1.10 12.50 4.66
N GLN A 137 0.04 13.11 5.03
CA GLN A 137 1.08 13.51 4.08
C GLN A 137 1.81 12.31 3.46
N GLN A 138 1.96 11.21 4.20
CA GLN A 138 2.63 9.99 3.74
C GLN A 138 1.71 9.06 2.95
N LYS A 139 0.40 9.05 3.22
CA LYS A 139 -0.58 8.15 2.59
C LYS A 139 -0.58 8.18 1.05
N PRO A 140 -0.45 9.34 0.37
CA PRO A 140 -0.28 9.39 -1.08
C PRO A 140 0.91 8.55 -1.57
N LEU A 141 2.02 8.60 -0.84
CA LEU A 141 3.27 7.91 -1.20
C LEU A 141 3.09 6.40 -1.32
N TYR A 142 2.37 5.81 -0.37
CA TYR A 142 2.07 4.37 -0.42
C TYR A 142 1.16 3.99 -1.58
N LYS A 143 0.14 4.81 -1.89
CA LYS A 143 -0.76 4.55 -3.03
C LYS A 143 -0.02 4.65 -4.38
N MET A 144 0.95 5.57 -4.50
CA MET A 144 1.78 5.71 -5.70
C MET A 144 2.61 4.46 -6.01
N LEU A 145 3.06 3.72 -5.00
CA LEU A 145 3.85 2.50 -5.24
C LEU A 145 3.09 1.50 -6.12
N ALA A 146 1.78 1.36 -5.91
CA ALA A 146 0.94 0.47 -6.72
C ALA A 146 0.69 0.99 -8.16
N ILE A 147 1.02 2.24 -8.45
CA ILE A 147 0.96 2.83 -9.80
C ILE A 147 2.31 2.65 -10.50
N VAL A 148 3.40 2.97 -9.81
CA VAL A 148 4.76 2.97 -10.38
C VAL A 148 5.30 1.55 -10.53
N VAL A 149 5.03 0.69 -9.55
CA VAL A 149 5.49 -0.70 -9.53
C VAL A 149 4.46 -1.59 -10.21
N VAL A 150 4.45 -1.54 -11.56
CA VAL A 150 3.56 -2.34 -12.41
C VAL A 150 3.49 -3.83 -12.00
N PRO A 151 4.61 -4.52 -11.72
CA PRO A 151 4.56 -5.94 -11.34
C PRO A 151 3.71 -6.22 -10.09
N MET A 152 3.72 -5.30 -9.11
CA MET A 152 2.96 -5.46 -7.87
C MET A 152 1.46 -5.51 -8.13
N ARG A 153 0.95 -4.57 -8.93
CA ARG A 153 -0.48 -4.53 -9.28
C ARG A 153 -0.87 -5.66 -10.21
N LEU A 154 0.01 -6.04 -11.13
CA LEU A 154 -0.18 -7.19 -12.01
C LEU A 154 -0.34 -8.48 -11.20
N GLU A 155 0.52 -8.72 -10.21
CA GLU A 155 0.46 -9.90 -9.35
C GLU A 155 -0.85 -9.96 -8.54
N TRP A 156 -1.25 -8.85 -7.92
CA TRP A 156 -2.52 -8.80 -7.16
C TRP A 156 -3.73 -9.11 -8.04
N ASN A 157 -3.86 -8.45 -9.19
CA ASN A 157 -4.97 -8.70 -10.11
C ASN A 157 -4.93 -10.11 -10.70
N THR A 158 -3.74 -10.65 -10.98
CA THR A 158 -3.59 -12.02 -11.48
C THR A 158 -4.08 -13.03 -10.45
N LYS A 159 -3.75 -12.83 -9.18
CA LYS A 159 -4.20 -13.68 -8.08
C LYS A 159 -5.71 -13.56 -7.84
N ASP A 160 -6.25 -12.35 -7.85
CA ASP A 160 -7.66 -12.11 -7.53
C ASP A 160 -8.60 -12.53 -8.67
N LEU A 161 -8.16 -12.40 -9.93
CA LEU A 161 -8.99 -12.64 -11.12
C LEU A 161 -8.62 -13.93 -11.87
N ASN A 162 -7.57 -14.64 -11.45
CA ASN A 162 -7.04 -15.82 -12.14
C ASN A 162 -6.79 -15.56 -13.64
N LEU A 163 -6.03 -14.50 -13.94
CA LEU A 163 -5.81 -14.04 -15.32
C LEU A 163 -4.99 -15.05 -16.13
N THR A 164 -5.38 -15.26 -17.39
CA THR A 164 -4.59 -16.06 -18.35
C THR A 164 -3.29 -15.33 -18.73
N PRO A 165 -2.28 -16.02 -19.29
CA PRO A 165 -1.06 -15.36 -19.76
C PRO A 165 -1.32 -14.21 -20.76
N GLU A 166 -2.31 -14.36 -21.64
CA GLU A 166 -2.71 -13.34 -22.60
C GLU A 166 -3.31 -12.12 -21.89
N GLN A 167 -4.22 -12.34 -20.93
CA GLN A 167 -4.81 -11.27 -20.12
C GLN A 167 -3.76 -10.57 -19.26
N GLN A 168 -2.77 -11.29 -18.73
CA GLN A 168 -1.67 -10.70 -17.97
C GLN A 168 -0.80 -9.79 -18.83
N ALA A 169 -0.52 -10.17 -20.08
CA ALA A 169 0.21 -9.34 -21.02
C ALA A 169 -0.55 -8.06 -21.35
N GLN A 170 -1.86 -8.15 -21.62
CA GLN A 170 -2.71 -6.99 -21.87
C GLN A 170 -2.83 -6.08 -20.63
N LEU A 171 -3.03 -6.67 -19.45
CA LEU A 171 -3.08 -5.93 -18.19
C LEU A 171 -1.77 -5.19 -17.93
N ARG A 172 -0.62 -5.81 -18.23
CA ARG A 172 0.67 -5.13 -18.10
C ARG A 172 0.73 -3.87 -18.95
N THR A 173 0.29 -3.93 -20.21
CA THR A 173 0.24 -2.75 -21.08
C THR A 173 -0.66 -1.65 -20.51
N ILE A 174 -1.84 -2.01 -20.00
CA ILE A 174 -2.76 -1.05 -19.36
C ILE A 174 -2.10 -0.38 -18.14
N LEU A 175 -1.42 -1.17 -17.29
CA LEU A 175 -0.73 -0.66 -16.10
C LEU A 175 0.47 0.22 -16.46
N GLU A 176 1.21 -0.09 -17.52
CA GLU A 176 2.30 0.75 -18.04
C GLU A 176 1.77 2.09 -18.57
N GLN A 177 0.64 2.08 -19.30
CA GLN A 177 -0.02 3.30 -19.76
C GLN A 177 -0.48 4.16 -18.60
N ARG A 178 -1.11 3.56 -17.57
CA ARG A 178 -1.48 4.27 -16.34
C ARG A 178 -0.26 4.89 -15.67
N ARG A 179 0.86 4.16 -15.58
CA ARG A 179 2.10 4.68 -15.01
C ARG A 179 2.61 5.88 -15.80
N THR A 180 2.62 5.83 -17.13
CA THR A 180 3.06 6.94 -17.97
C THR A 180 2.22 8.19 -17.73
N LYS A 181 0.89 8.07 -17.81
CA LYS A 181 -0.03 9.18 -17.53
C LYS A 181 0.16 9.76 -16.12
N PHE A 182 0.42 8.89 -15.15
CA PHE A 182 0.70 9.31 -13.78
C PHE A 182 2.01 10.11 -13.68
N LEU A 183 3.09 9.64 -14.29
CA LEU A 183 4.39 10.33 -14.27
C LEU A 183 4.30 11.70 -14.97
N GLU A 184 3.63 11.78 -16.12
CA GLU A 184 3.36 13.05 -16.81
C GLU A 184 2.58 14.04 -15.93
N LEU A 185 1.59 13.55 -15.17
CA LEU A 185 0.84 14.37 -14.23
C LEU A 185 1.71 14.85 -13.07
N VAL A 186 2.60 14.00 -12.54
CA VAL A 186 3.55 14.38 -11.47
C VAL A 186 4.55 15.41 -11.98
N ASP A 187 5.10 15.21 -13.18
CA ASP A 187 6.10 16.10 -13.78
C ASP A 187 5.53 17.49 -14.11
N SER A 188 4.23 17.56 -14.44
CA SER A 188 3.53 18.81 -14.74
C SER A 188 2.90 19.50 -13.51
N SER A 189 2.91 18.86 -12.35
CA SER A 189 2.27 19.38 -11.12
C SER A 189 3.30 19.90 -10.12
N PRO A 190 2.98 20.94 -9.33
CA PRO A 190 3.87 21.39 -8.27
C PRO A 190 4.12 20.25 -7.26
N PRO A 191 5.36 20.01 -6.79
CA PRO A 191 5.68 18.90 -5.89
C PRO A 191 4.79 18.77 -4.64
N PRO A 192 4.39 19.87 -3.95
CA PRO A 192 3.51 19.77 -2.79
C PRO A 192 2.10 19.29 -3.14
N SER A 193 1.66 19.44 -4.40
CA SER A 193 0.28 19.10 -4.78
C SER A 193 -0.05 17.63 -4.51
N LEU A 194 0.97 16.77 -4.66
CA LEU A 194 0.84 15.35 -4.42
C LEU A 194 0.67 15.02 -2.94
N THR A 195 1.51 15.58 -2.08
CA THR A 195 1.49 15.35 -0.62
C THR A 195 0.31 16.05 0.05
N LEU A 196 -0.10 17.22 -0.47
CA LEU A 196 -1.24 17.99 0.00
C LEU A 196 -2.57 17.47 -0.52
N SER A 197 -2.57 16.60 -1.53
CA SER A 197 -3.79 16.07 -2.14
C SER A 197 -4.77 15.48 -1.12
N GLN A 198 -4.29 14.81 -0.07
CA GLN A 198 -5.15 14.23 0.97
C GLN A 198 -5.54 15.22 2.08
N LEU A 199 -4.74 16.27 2.28
CA LEU A 199 -5.01 17.30 3.28
C LEU A 199 -5.94 18.40 2.76
N ALA A 200 -5.94 18.68 1.46
CA ALA A 200 -6.70 19.78 0.89
C ALA A 200 -8.22 19.73 1.15
N PRO A 201 -8.90 18.57 1.05
CA PRO A 201 -10.34 18.49 1.35
C PRO A 201 -10.70 18.78 2.82
N ILE A 202 -9.70 18.72 3.71
CA ILE A 202 -9.86 18.86 5.15
C ILE A 202 -9.04 20.01 5.72
N ALA A 203 -8.67 20.97 4.87
CA ALA A 203 -7.82 22.09 5.25
C ALA A 203 -8.39 22.87 6.45
N GLN A 204 -9.72 22.96 6.57
CA GLN A 204 -10.38 23.60 7.71
C GLN A 204 -10.10 22.92 9.07
N ARG A 205 -9.57 21.69 9.09
CA ARG A 205 -9.23 20.94 10.31
C ARG A 205 -7.78 21.16 10.75
N LEU A 206 -6.98 21.90 9.97
CA LEU A 206 -5.58 22.26 10.27
C LEU A 206 -5.47 23.47 11.22
N VAL A 207 -6.45 23.64 12.12
CA VAL A 207 -6.44 24.70 13.14
C VAL A 207 -5.46 24.32 14.24
N SER A 208 -4.63 25.26 14.69
CA SER A 208 -3.70 25.00 15.78
C SER A 208 -4.45 24.63 17.06
N GLU A 209 -3.93 23.66 17.82
CA GLU A 209 -4.43 23.26 19.15
C GLU A 209 -4.60 24.49 20.08
N LYS A 210 -3.71 25.49 19.92
CA LYS A 210 -3.77 26.79 20.62
C LYS A 210 -4.92 27.72 20.20
N GLU A 211 -5.43 27.60 18.98
CA GLU A 211 -6.59 28.37 18.50
C GLU A 211 -7.91 27.71 18.91
N ALA A 212 -7.94 26.37 18.97
CA ALA A 212 -9.08 25.62 19.50
C ALA A 212 -9.29 25.84 21.01
N GLU A 213 -8.22 26.05 21.79
CA GLU A 213 -8.33 26.46 23.20
C GLU A 213 -8.76 27.93 23.38
N LYS A 214 -8.34 28.83 22.49
CA LYS A 214 -8.74 30.25 22.53
C LYS A 214 -10.21 30.49 22.22
N GLN A 215 -10.85 29.62 21.42
CA GLN A 215 -12.28 29.70 21.08
C GLN A 215 -13.20 29.11 22.15
N LYS A 216 -12.65 28.46 23.20
CA LYS A 216 -13.40 27.90 24.33
C LYS A 216 -13.39 28.79 25.59
N LYS A 217 -12.77 29.98 25.52
CA LYS A 217 -12.81 31.02 26.56
C LYS A 217 -13.60 32.22 26.07
#